data_AF-A0AAU6SQW6-F1
#
_entry.id   AF-A0AAU6SQW6-F1
#
_cell.length_a   1.000
_cell.length_b   1.000
_cell.length_c   1.000
_cell.angle_alpha   90.00
_cell.angle_beta   90.00
_cell.angle_gamma   90.00
#
_symmetry.space_group_name_H-M   'P 1'
#
loop_
_entity.id
_entity.type
_entity.pdbx_description
1 polymer ?
#
loop_
_entity_poly.entity_id
_entity_poly.type
_entity_poly.pdbx_seq_one_letter_code
_entity_poly.pdbx_strand_id
1 'polypeptide(L)'
;MHSLIEQALSPMPAALTEYLTPIVTADHFDATLSADQFNQLLDLSGLSDADLRVALLPLAAAYAYVPISNFHVGAIARGVSGRLYFGANMEFSGAQLGQTIHAEQAAISHAWMKGEQGLASMTVNYSPCGHCRQFMNELNTAPSLTIQLPQREEKSLQYYLPESFGPSDLGIQSALMTPIDHGYRSDDQDALIQTAIGALNRSHAPYTNNLSGVALRSASGAEYSGAYAENAAFNPSLPPLQVALIQLRMAGEEFTDLAGAALVEMAQGQISHLADTQATLETINPDLPLSYLSL
;
A
#
# COMPACT_ATOMS: atom_id res chain seq x y z
N MET A 1 -12.43 12.03 -6.76
CA MET A 1 -12.58 11.06 -5.65
C MET A 1 -13.91 11.19 -4.88
N HIS A 2 -14.30 12.38 -4.40
CA HIS A 2 -15.51 12.57 -3.57
C HIS A 2 -16.79 11.94 -4.14
N SER A 3 -17.03 12.09 -5.46
CA SER A 3 -18.20 11.50 -6.13
C SER A 3 -18.20 9.96 -6.13
N LEU A 4 -17.03 9.30 -6.15
CA LEU A 4 -16.93 7.84 -6.07
C LEU A 4 -17.21 7.34 -4.65
N ILE A 5 -16.79 8.09 -3.63
CA ILE A 5 -17.09 7.79 -2.22
C ILE A 5 -18.60 7.90 -1.98
N GLU A 6 -19.26 8.95 -2.47
CA GLU A 6 -20.72 9.09 -2.40
C GLU A 6 -21.45 7.93 -3.09
N GLN A 7 -20.99 7.52 -4.28
CA GLN A 7 -21.54 6.37 -4.99
C GLN A 7 -21.34 5.06 -4.23
N ALA A 8 -20.20 4.89 -3.55
CA ALA A 8 -19.91 3.72 -2.72
C ALA A 8 -20.78 3.66 -1.45
N LEU A 9 -21.18 4.81 -0.90
CA LEU A 9 -22.07 4.91 0.27
C LEU A 9 -23.55 4.69 -0.06
N SER A 10 -23.98 5.05 -1.28
CA SER A 10 -25.38 4.99 -1.73
C SER A 10 -26.09 3.62 -1.54
N PRO A 11 -25.46 2.46 -1.84
CA PRO A 11 -26.12 1.17 -1.67
C PRO A 11 -26.11 0.65 -0.22
N MET A 12 -25.47 1.35 0.73
CA MET A 12 -25.38 0.89 2.12
C MET A 12 -26.68 1.17 2.90
N PRO A 13 -27.01 0.34 3.92
CA PRO A 13 -28.08 0.63 4.86
C PRO A 13 -27.95 2.03 5.48
N ALA A 14 -29.08 2.72 5.67
CA ALA A 14 -29.11 4.12 6.13
C ALA A 14 -28.30 4.38 7.41
N ALA A 15 -28.37 3.48 8.39
CA ALA A 15 -27.63 3.59 9.65
C ALA A 15 -26.11 3.56 9.45
N LEU A 16 -25.61 2.77 8.48
CA LEU A 16 -24.19 2.74 8.13
C LEU A 16 -23.79 3.98 7.36
N THR A 17 -24.61 4.40 6.39
CA THR A 17 -24.36 5.63 5.63
C THR A 17 -24.28 6.85 6.55
N GLU A 18 -25.22 6.99 7.50
CA GLU A 18 -25.24 8.10 8.46
C GLU A 18 -23.98 8.16 9.32
N TYR A 19 -23.48 7.00 9.78
CA TYR A 19 -22.26 6.94 10.58
C TYR A 19 -20.98 7.10 9.74
N LEU A 20 -20.91 6.50 8.55
CA LEU A 20 -19.72 6.53 7.69
C LEU A 20 -19.49 7.88 7.04
N THR A 21 -20.56 8.54 6.56
CA THR A 21 -20.45 9.79 5.79
C THR A 21 -19.53 10.81 6.45
N PRO A 22 -19.74 11.25 7.71
CA PRO A 22 -18.87 12.24 8.34
C PRO A 22 -17.42 11.76 8.54
N ILE A 23 -17.17 10.44 8.53
CA ILE A 23 -15.83 9.87 8.64
C ILE A 23 -15.13 9.93 7.28
N VAL A 24 -15.76 9.39 6.24
CA VAL A 24 -15.12 9.19 4.92
C VAL A 24 -15.09 10.45 4.06
N THR A 25 -15.89 11.48 4.40
CA THR A 25 -15.87 12.80 3.74
C THR A 25 -15.12 13.84 4.55
N ALA A 26 -14.45 13.48 5.64
CA ALA A 26 -13.63 14.41 6.40
C ALA A 26 -12.39 14.83 5.58
N ASP A 27 -11.98 16.10 5.67
CA ASP A 27 -10.84 16.67 4.93
C ASP A 27 -9.51 15.91 5.13
N HIS A 28 -9.39 15.19 6.23
CA HIS A 28 -8.19 14.43 6.60
C HIS A 28 -8.50 12.93 6.78
N PHE A 29 -9.56 12.43 6.14
CA PHE A 29 -9.80 11.00 6.10
C PHE A 29 -8.62 10.32 5.41
N ASP A 30 -7.96 9.42 6.14
CA ASP A 30 -6.67 8.86 5.77
C ASP A 30 -6.81 7.45 5.18
N ALA A 31 -8.00 7.13 4.65
CA ALA A 31 -8.40 5.82 4.12
C ALA A 31 -8.20 4.67 5.11
N THR A 32 -8.45 4.92 6.39
CA THR A 32 -8.46 3.88 7.43
C THR A 32 -9.70 3.96 8.32
N LEU A 33 -10.02 2.87 8.99
CA LEU A 33 -11.00 2.84 10.08
C LEU A 33 -10.34 2.27 11.33
N SER A 34 -10.46 2.96 12.46
CA SER A 34 -10.01 2.43 13.75
C SER A 34 -10.81 1.19 14.14
N ALA A 35 -10.27 0.39 15.07
CA ALA A 35 -10.99 -0.76 15.61
C ALA A 35 -12.34 -0.34 16.22
N ASP A 36 -12.39 0.78 16.94
CA ASP A 36 -13.62 1.31 17.54
C ASP A 36 -14.63 1.76 16.48
N GLN A 37 -14.18 2.45 15.43
CA GLN A 37 -15.04 2.83 14.32
C GLN A 37 -15.63 1.59 13.63
N PHE A 38 -14.82 0.55 13.42
CA PHE A 38 -15.29 -0.70 12.83
C PHE A 38 -16.25 -1.46 13.75
N ASN A 39 -15.99 -1.53 15.05
CA ASN A 39 -16.90 -2.17 16.01
C ASN A 39 -18.25 -1.47 16.06
N GLN A 40 -18.26 -0.13 16.03
CA GLN A 40 -19.51 0.64 15.97
C GLN A 40 -20.30 0.36 14.68
N LEU A 41 -19.60 0.22 13.54
CA LEU A 41 -20.24 -0.19 12.28
C LEU A 41 -20.81 -1.60 12.37
N LEU A 42 -20.11 -2.52 13.03
CA LEU A 42 -20.57 -3.89 13.23
C LEU A 42 -21.89 -3.92 14.01
N ASP A 43 -21.93 -3.21 15.13
CA ASP A 43 -23.13 -3.07 15.97
C ASP A 43 -24.30 -2.44 15.22
N LEU A 44 -24.05 -1.37 14.44
CA LEU A 44 -25.08 -0.69 13.64
C LEU A 44 -25.59 -1.55 12.47
N SER A 45 -24.71 -2.37 11.89
CA SER A 45 -25.03 -3.16 10.69
C SER A 45 -25.86 -4.41 11.01
N GLY A 46 -25.63 -5.03 12.17
CA GLY A 46 -26.10 -6.38 12.47
C GLY A 46 -25.51 -7.47 11.55
N LEU A 47 -24.49 -7.14 10.75
CA LEU A 47 -23.80 -8.07 9.86
C LEU A 47 -22.75 -8.89 10.63
N SER A 48 -22.30 -9.98 10.01
CA SER A 48 -21.06 -10.63 10.46
C SER A 48 -19.85 -9.75 10.15
N ASP A 49 -18.75 -9.98 10.86
CA ASP A 49 -17.48 -9.28 10.63
C ASP A 49 -17.01 -9.37 9.17
N ALA A 50 -17.09 -10.56 8.58
CA ALA A 50 -16.73 -10.83 7.20
C ALA A 50 -17.62 -10.07 6.21
N ASP A 51 -18.93 -10.11 6.42
CA ASP A 51 -19.90 -9.45 5.54
C ASP A 51 -19.75 -7.93 5.58
N LEU A 52 -19.47 -7.35 6.76
CA LEU A 52 -19.22 -5.92 6.87
C LEU A 52 -17.94 -5.50 6.15
N ARG A 53 -16.82 -6.23 6.32
CA ARG A 53 -15.58 -5.94 5.57
C ARG A 53 -15.79 -6.01 4.06
N VAL A 54 -16.55 -7.01 3.59
CA VAL A 54 -16.93 -7.12 2.17
C VAL A 54 -17.78 -5.94 1.73
N ALA A 55 -18.76 -5.52 2.54
CA ALA A 55 -19.61 -4.37 2.24
C ALA A 55 -18.85 -3.05 2.14
N LEU A 56 -17.71 -2.91 2.84
CA LEU A 56 -16.86 -1.71 2.80
C LEU A 56 -15.92 -1.65 1.58
N LEU A 57 -15.72 -2.75 0.82
CA LEU A 57 -14.81 -2.80 -0.33
C LEU A 57 -15.02 -1.68 -1.38
N PRO A 58 -16.26 -1.24 -1.71
CA PRO A 58 -16.49 -0.15 -2.64
C PRO A 58 -15.84 1.18 -2.20
N LEU A 59 -15.73 1.43 -0.89
CA LEU A 59 -15.04 2.63 -0.37
C LEU A 59 -13.54 2.57 -0.67
N ALA A 60 -12.91 1.40 -0.53
CA ALA A 60 -11.52 1.22 -0.92
C ALA A 60 -11.35 1.34 -2.44
N ALA A 61 -12.22 0.71 -3.23
CA ALA A 61 -12.17 0.75 -4.70
C ALA A 61 -12.33 2.17 -5.29
N ALA A 62 -12.96 3.10 -4.56
CA ALA A 62 -13.08 4.51 -4.94
C ALA A 62 -11.73 5.23 -5.08
N TYR A 63 -10.66 4.68 -4.49
CA TYR A 63 -9.30 5.22 -4.57
C TYR A 63 -8.51 4.69 -5.78
N ALA A 64 -9.04 3.76 -6.56
CA ALA A 64 -8.32 3.19 -7.69
C ALA A 64 -7.94 4.24 -8.73
N TYR A 65 -6.78 4.05 -9.36
CA TYR A 65 -6.30 4.85 -10.49
C TYR A 65 -5.99 3.92 -11.66
N VAL A 66 -6.94 3.78 -12.59
CA VAL A 66 -6.96 2.67 -13.55
C VAL A 66 -7.12 3.12 -15.00
N PRO A 67 -6.24 4.01 -15.51
CA PRO A 67 -6.34 4.52 -16.88
C PRO A 67 -6.11 3.46 -17.97
N ILE A 68 -5.61 2.26 -17.64
CA ILE A 68 -5.35 1.20 -18.62
C ILE A 68 -6.52 0.23 -18.69
N SER A 69 -6.90 -0.38 -17.55
CA SER A 69 -7.91 -1.42 -17.51
C SER A 69 -9.33 -0.89 -17.33
N ASN A 70 -9.48 0.32 -16.76
CA ASN A 70 -10.76 0.83 -16.24
C ASN A 70 -11.41 -0.10 -15.21
N PHE A 71 -10.62 -0.96 -14.56
CA PHE A 71 -11.12 -1.99 -13.65
C PHE A 71 -10.77 -1.66 -12.20
N HIS A 72 -11.75 -1.13 -11.46
CA HIS A 72 -11.58 -0.69 -10.08
C HIS A 72 -11.56 -1.88 -9.10
N VAL A 73 -10.44 -2.06 -8.42
CA VAL A 73 -10.24 -3.10 -7.40
C VAL A 73 -9.94 -2.44 -6.07
N GLY A 74 -10.67 -2.84 -5.03
CA GLY A 74 -10.44 -2.43 -3.65
C GLY A 74 -10.01 -3.61 -2.80
N ALA A 75 -9.17 -3.33 -1.80
CA ALA A 75 -8.76 -4.27 -0.78
C ALA A 75 -8.79 -3.59 0.60
N ILE A 76 -9.04 -4.39 1.64
CA ILE A 76 -9.01 -3.94 3.03
C ILE A 76 -8.12 -4.88 3.82
N ALA A 77 -6.99 -4.36 4.30
CA ALA A 77 -6.11 -5.06 5.22
C ALA A 77 -6.52 -4.75 6.67
N ARG A 78 -6.68 -5.78 7.49
CA ARG A 78 -6.83 -5.64 8.94
C ARG A 78 -5.48 -5.87 9.59
N GLY A 79 -4.93 -4.83 10.21
CA GLY A 79 -3.73 -4.94 11.03
C GLY A 79 -3.97 -5.81 12.26
N VAL A 80 -2.89 -6.34 12.85
CA VAL A 80 -2.98 -7.05 14.13
C VAL A 80 -3.47 -6.15 15.27
N SER A 81 -3.40 -4.83 15.10
CA SER A 81 -4.02 -3.85 16.02
C SER A 81 -5.55 -3.80 15.97
N GLY A 82 -6.16 -4.37 14.91
CA GLY A 82 -7.59 -4.25 14.62
C GLY A 82 -7.96 -3.07 13.71
N ARG A 83 -7.04 -2.14 13.41
CA ARG A 83 -7.25 -1.07 12.44
C ARG A 83 -7.40 -1.62 11.02
N LEU A 84 -8.29 -1.02 10.23
CA LEU A 84 -8.50 -1.34 8.82
C LEU A 84 -7.80 -0.32 7.94
N TYR A 85 -7.12 -0.81 6.90
CA TYR A 85 -6.38 -0.02 5.93
C TYR A 85 -6.92 -0.30 4.54
N PHE A 86 -7.39 0.73 3.86
CA PHE A 86 -7.85 0.59 2.48
C PHE A 86 -6.66 0.54 1.53
N GLY A 87 -6.87 -0.09 0.39
CA GLY A 87 -5.97 -0.09 -0.75
C GLY A 87 -6.75 -0.25 -2.04
N ALA A 88 -6.20 0.29 -3.12
CA ALA A 88 -6.79 0.21 -4.44
C ALA A 88 -5.70 0.05 -5.50
N ASN A 89 -6.06 -0.53 -6.65
CA ASN A 89 -5.10 -0.72 -7.74
C ASN A 89 -4.74 0.59 -8.43
N MET A 90 -3.49 0.68 -8.89
CA MET A 90 -2.94 1.86 -9.57
C MET A 90 -2.15 1.42 -10.82
N GLU A 91 -2.44 2.06 -11.94
CA GLU A 91 -1.88 1.74 -13.25
C GLU A 91 -1.33 3.01 -13.91
N PHE A 92 -0.16 2.92 -14.55
CA PHE A 92 0.53 4.10 -15.10
C PHE A 92 0.63 3.99 -16.62
N SER A 93 -0.12 4.83 -17.33
CA SER A 93 -0.08 4.87 -18.80
C SER A 93 1.30 5.32 -19.30
N GLY A 94 1.86 4.59 -20.27
CA GLY A 94 3.19 4.91 -20.82
C GLY A 94 4.37 4.30 -20.06
N ALA A 95 4.14 3.70 -18.89
CA ALA A 95 5.15 2.94 -18.15
C ALA A 95 5.04 1.43 -18.46
N GLN A 96 6.08 0.66 -18.11
CA GLN A 96 5.99 -0.80 -18.16
C GLN A 96 5.04 -1.33 -17.06
N LEU A 97 4.35 -2.44 -17.33
CA LEU A 97 3.37 -3.05 -16.41
C LEU A 97 3.97 -3.52 -15.07
N GLY A 98 5.31 -3.61 -14.97
CA GLY A 98 5.98 -3.85 -13.68
C GLY A 98 5.76 -2.72 -12.67
N GLN A 99 5.35 -1.53 -13.13
CA GLN A 99 5.03 -0.38 -12.26
C GLN A 99 3.60 -0.44 -11.69
N THR A 100 2.77 -1.40 -12.13
CA THR A 100 1.39 -1.56 -11.65
C THR A 100 1.36 -1.95 -10.18
N ILE A 101 0.49 -1.29 -9.42
CA ILE A 101 0.21 -1.59 -8.01
C ILE A 101 -1.12 -2.33 -7.93
N HIS A 102 -1.12 -3.49 -7.29
CA HIS A 102 -2.35 -4.22 -6.99
C HIS A 102 -3.01 -3.69 -5.72
N ALA A 103 -4.33 -3.82 -5.59
CA ALA A 103 -5.06 -3.34 -4.41
C ALA A 103 -4.56 -3.99 -3.11
N GLU A 104 -4.19 -5.27 -3.14
CA GLU A 104 -3.61 -5.98 -2.00
C GLU A 104 -2.26 -5.38 -1.59
N GLN A 105 -1.38 -5.09 -2.55
CA GLN A 105 -0.10 -4.43 -2.31
C GLN A 105 -0.30 -3.02 -1.72
N ALA A 106 -1.29 -2.28 -2.23
CA ALA A 106 -1.67 -0.97 -1.71
C ALA A 106 -2.13 -1.05 -0.24
N ALA A 107 -3.05 -1.96 0.10
CA ALA A 107 -3.56 -2.07 1.45
C ALA A 107 -2.47 -2.53 2.45
N ILE A 108 -1.62 -3.47 2.04
CA ILE A 108 -0.49 -3.98 2.85
C ILE A 108 0.52 -2.86 3.11
N SER A 109 0.97 -2.17 2.05
CA SER A 109 1.97 -1.11 2.19
C SER A 109 1.43 0.10 2.95
N HIS A 110 0.14 0.43 2.80
CA HIS A 110 -0.54 1.44 3.60
C HIS A 110 -0.51 1.10 5.11
N ALA A 111 -0.83 -0.15 5.47
CA ALA A 111 -0.72 -0.63 6.85
C ALA A 111 0.72 -0.54 7.37
N TRP A 112 1.68 -1.03 6.59
CA TRP A 112 3.10 -1.06 6.93
C TRP A 112 3.69 0.33 7.15
N MET A 113 3.44 1.27 6.22
CA MET A 113 3.97 2.63 6.33
C MET A 113 3.39 3.39 7.53
N LYS A 114 2.16 3.05 7.96
CA LYS A 114 1.53 3.53 9.20
C LYS A 114 1.93 2.79 10.47
N GLY A 115 2.87 1.84 10.39
CA GLY A 115 3.50 1.22 11.55
C GLY A 115 2.86 -0.09 12.02
N GLU A 116 1.96 -0.69 11.22
CA GLU A 116 1.52 -2.05 11.51
C GLU A 116 2.67 -3.03 11.46
N GLN A 117 2.68 -3.96 12.42
CA GLN A 117 3.72 -4.97 12.57
C GLN A 117 3.30 -6.34 12.03
N GLY A 118 2.16 -6.42 11.36
CA GLY A 118 1.61 -7.63 10.78
C GLY A 118 0.15 -7.46 10.44
N LEU A 119 -0.37 -8.36 9.62
CA LEU A 119 -1.78 -8.38 9.22
C LEU A 119 -2.49 -9.62 9.73
N ALA A 120 -3.71 -9.44 10.23
CA ALA A 120 -4.59 -10.51 10.65
C ALA A 120 -5.36 -11.10 9.45
N SER A 121 -5.91 -10.22 8.59
CA SER A 121 -6.73 -10.65 7.45
C SER A 121 -6.66 -9.67 6.28
N MET A 122 -6.88 -10.17 5.07
CA MET A 122 -7.04 -9.39 3.84
C MET A 122 -8.45 -9.64 3.27
N THR A 123 -9.20 -8.58 2.97
CA THR A 123 -10.51 -8.68 2.31
C THR A 123 -10.42 -8.12 0.90
N VAL A 124 -10.87 -8.89 -0.10
CA VAL A 124 -10.77 -8.54 -1.53
C VAL A 124 -12.04 -8.95 -2.27
N ASN A 125 -12.39 -8.23 -3.34
CA ASN A 125 -13.56 -8.52 -4.18
C ASN A 125 -13.38 -9.76 -5.08
N TYR A 126 -12.15 -10.01 -5.55
CA TYR A 126 -11.79 -11.13 -6.42
C TYR A 126 -10.63 -11.93 -5.83
N SER A 127 -10.52 -13.20 -6.21
CA SER A 127 -9.43 -14.04 -5.72
C SER A 127 -8.08 -13.45 -6.11
N PRO A 128 -7.13 -13.30 -5.18
CA PRO A 128 -5.86 -12.65 -5.44
C PRO A 128 -5.10 -13.40 -6.54
N CYS A 129 -4.45 -12.67 -7.44
CA CYS A 129 -3.63 -13.28 -8.49
C CYS A 129 -2.36 -13.89 -7.89
N GLY A 130 -1.61 -14.66 -8.69
CA GLY A 130 -0.35 -15.28 -8.24
C GLY A 130 0.66 -14.27 -7.69
N HIS A 131 0.76 -13.10 -8.33
CA HIS A 131 1.63 -12.00 -7.88
C HIS A 131 1.28 -11.51 -6.47
N CYS A 132 0.01 -11.24 -6.18
CA CYS A 132 -0.42 -10.81 -4.84
C CYS A 132 -0.24 -11.91 -3.78
N ARG A 133 -0.50 -13.18 -4.13
CA ARG A 133 -0.25 -14.31 -3.23
C ARG A 133 1.23 -14.39 -2.85
N GLN A 134 2.11 -14.25 -3.84
CA GLN A 134 3.54 -14.27 -3.62
C GLN A 134 4.04 -13.06 -2.82
N PHE A 135 3.47 -11.87 -3.06
CA PHE A 135 3.76 -10.68 -2.26
C PHE A 135 3.38 -10.87 -0.78
N MET A 136 2.19 -11.42 -0.52
CA MET A 136 1.74 -11.73 0.85
C MET A 136 2.61 -12.78 1.53
N ASN A 137 3.30 -13.65 0.78
CA ASN A 137 4.18 -14.67 1.35
C ASN A 137 5.49 -14.11 1.94
N GLU A 138 5.75 -12.81 1.75
CA GLU A 138 6.89 -12.10 2.34
C GLU A 138 6.60 -11.60 3.77
N LEU A 139 5.33 -11.51 4.13
CA LEU A 139 4.89 -10.94 5.41
C LEU A 139 5.29 -11.82 6.58
N ASN A 140 5.64 -11.19 7.70
CA ASN A 140 5.88 -11.91 8.96
C ASN A 140 4.64 -12.70 9.45
N THR A 141 3.44 -12.31 9.04
CA THR A 141 2.18 -13.03 9.32
C THR A 141 1.71 -13.93 8.18
N ALA A 142 2.51 -14.16 7.13
CA ALA A 142 2.14 -15.05 6.03
C ALA A 142 1.59 -16.43 6.49
N PRO A 143 2.15 -17.10 7.52
CA PRO A 143 1.62 -18.37 8.03
C PRO A 143 0.21 -18.31 8.63
N SER A 144 -0.21 -17.14 9.13
CA SER A 144 -1.49 -16.95 9.84
C SER A 144 -2.48 -16.04 9.12
N LEU A 145 -2.08 -15.41 8.01
CA LEU A 145 -2.90 -14.48 7.25
C LEU A 145 -4.12 -15.19 6.64
N THR A 146 -5.32 -14.67 6.91
CA THR A 146 -6.55 -15.11 6.25
C THR A 146 -6.96 -14.17 5.12
N ILE A 147 -7.66 -14.71 4.13
CA ILE A 147 -8.15 -14.01 2.96
C ILE A 147 -9.66 -14.22 2.86
N GLN A 148 -10.40 -13.11 2.88
CA GLN A 148 -11.86 -13.06 2.80
C GLN A 148 -12.30 -12.58 1.40
N LEU A 149 -13.23 -13.32 0.81
CA LEU A 149 -13.91 -13.01 -0.46
C LEU A 149 -15.42 -12.89 -0.25
N PRO A 150 -16.16 -12.17 -1.10
CA PRO A 150 -17.62 -12.11 -0.99
C PRO A 150 -18.25 -13.50 -1.00
N GLN A 151 -19.14 -13.76 -0.03
CA GLN A 151 -19.96 -14.99 0.05
C GLN A 151 -19.13 -16.29 0.05
N ARG A 152 -17.94 -16.27 0.62
CA ARG A 152 -17.06 -17.44 0.77
C ARG A 152 -16.52 -17.52 2.18
N GLU A 153 -16.21 -18.73 2.62
CA GLU A 153 -15.44 -18.93 3.85
C GLU A 153 -14.04 -18.31 3.70
N GLU A 154 -13.52 -17.75 4.80
CA GLU A 154 -12.13 -17.31 4.87
C GLU A 154 -11.19 -18.49 4.65
N LYS A 155 -10.09 -18.22 3.95
CA LYS A 155 -9.04 -19.22 3.73
C LYS A 155 -7.69 -18.64 4.05
N SER A 156 -6.77 -19.49 4.50
CA SER A 156 -5.40 -19.08 4.73
C SER A 156 -4.68 -18.76 3.41
N LEU A 157 -3.57 -18.03 3.49
CA LEU A 157 -2.70 -17.83 2.32
C LEU A 157 -2.23 -19.17 1.72
N GLN A 158 -1.95 -20.18 2.55
CA GLN A 158 -1.46 -21.50 2.10
C GLN A 158 -2.50 -22.28 1.31
N TYR A 159 -3.80 -22.00 1.52
CA TYR A 159 -4.84 -22.56 0.65
C TYR A 159 -4.72 -22.02 -0.78
N TYR A 160 -4.40 -20.73 -0.92
CA TYR A 160 -4.26 -20.07 -2.22
C TYR A 160 -2.89 -20.29 -2.86
N LEU A 161 -1.86 -20.55 -2.05
CA LEU A 161 -0.49 -20.75 -2.48
C LEU A 161 0.08 -22.04 -1.85
N PRO A 162 -0.39 -23.22 -2.28
CA PRO A 162 0.14 -24.49 -1.77
C PRO A 162 1.60 -24.67 -2.19
N GLU A 163 2.41 -25.28 -1.32
CA GLU A 163 3.83 -25.56 -1.58
C GLU A 163 4.60 -24.32 -2.08
N SER A 164 4.34 -23.19 -1.44
CA SER A 164 4.83 -21.88 -1.86
C SER A 164 6.35 -21.77 -1.79
N PHE A 165 6.94 -21.10 -2.78
CA PHE A 165 8.29 -20.53 -2.67
C PHE A 165 8.26 -19.24 -1.85
N GLY A 166 9.28 -18.99 -1.02
CA GLY A 166 9.36 -17.79 -0.20
C GLY A 166 10.73 -17.57 0.47
N PRO A 167 10.81 -16.66 1.45
CA PRO A 167 12.08 -16.29 2.11
C PRO A 167 12.86 -17.49 2.67
N SER A 168 12.15 -18.50 3.18
CA SER A 168 12.76 -19.72 3.74
C SER A 168 13.58 -20.52 2.73
N ASP A 169 13.17 -20.54 1.45
CA ASP A 169 13.88 -21.26 0.39
C ASP A 169 15.21 -20.58 0.02
N LEU A 170 15.31 -19.28 0.31
CA LEU A 170 16.53 -18.49 0.17
C LEU A 170 17.35 -18.42 1.47
N GLY A 171 16.91 -19.10 2.54
CA GLY A 171 17.57 -19.08 3.84
C GLY A 171 17.45 -17.73 4.57
N ILE A 172 16.49 -16.89 4.19
CA ILE A 172 16.25 -15.56 4.78
C ILE A 172 15.26 -15.69 5.94
N GLN A 173 15.58 -15.07 7.07
CA GLN A 173 14.73 -15.02 8.27
C GLN A 173 14.02 -13.68 8.46
N SER A 174 14.51 -12.61 7.84
CA SER A 174 13.84 -11.31 7.86
C SER A 174 12.55 -11.37 7.07
N ALA A 175 11.48 -10.83 7.61
CA ALA A 175 10.17 -10.80 6.96
C ALA A 175 9.62 -9.37 6.95
N LEU A 176 8.89 -9.04 5.88
CA LEU A 176 8.25 -7.73 5.70
C LEU A 176 7.28 -7.45 6.87
N MET A 177 7.17 -6.17 7.24
CA MET A 177 6.44 -5.64 8.41
C MET A 177 7.08 -5.93 9.79
N THR A 178 8.21 -6.61 9.85
CA THR A 178 9.00 -6.65 11.10
C THR A 178 9.58 -5.26 11.40
N PRO A 179 9.45 -4.72 12.63
CA PRO A 179 10.04 -3.43 12.98
C PRO A 179 11.54 -3.39 12.68
N ILE A 180 11.97 -2.39 11.91
CA ILE A 180 13.36 -2.20 11.53
C ILE A 180 13.70 -0.71 11.45
N ASP A 181 14.93 -0.39 11.85
CA ASP A 181 15.58 0.90 11.64
C ASP A 181 17.06 0.62 11.30
N HIS A 182 17.45 0.90 10.06
CA HIS A 182 18.82 0.70 9.59
C HIS A 182 19.80 1.78 10.08
N GLY A 183 19.30 2.90 10.62
CA GLY A 183 20.12 3.92 11.28
C GLY A 183 20.96 4.81 10.36
N TYR A 184 20.72 4.82 9.05
CA TYR A 184 21.41 5.69 8.10
C TYR A 184 21.01 7.15 8.29
N ARG A 185 21.97 8.05 8.03
CA ARG A 185 21.85 9.51 8.17
C ARG A 185 22.67 10.20 7.08
N SER A 186 22.30 11.43 6.75
CA SER A 186 23.05 12.29 5.82
C SER A 186 23.06 13.73 6.32
N ASP A 187 24.13 14.47 6.02
CA ASP A 187 24.25 15.91 6.27
C ASP A 187 23.62 16.77 5.16
N ASP A 188 22.94 16.14 4.18
CA ASP A 188 22.20 16.82 3.12
C ASP A 188 21.14 17.79 3.71
N GLN A 189 21.02 18.97 3.12
CA GLN A 189 20.13 20.04 3.61
C GLN A 189 18.74 20.00 2.95
N ASP A 190 18.52 19.16 1.93
CA ASP A 190 17.20 18.97 1.33
C ASP A 190 16.29 18.16 2.28
N ALA A 191 15.24 18.81 2.78
CA ALA A 191 14.26 18.18 3.66
C ALA A 191 13.60 16.94 3.01
N LEU A 192 13.40 16.93 1.70
CA LEU A 192 12.77 15.80 1.01
C LEU A 192 13.71 14.57 0.97
N ILE A 193 15.02 14.81 0.83
CA ILE A 193 16.05 13.77 0.98
C ILE A 193 16.04 13.20 2.40
N GLN A 194 15.90 14.04 3.43
CA GLN A 194 15.82 13.57 4.82
C GLN A 194 14.57 12.72 5.07
N THR A 195 13.41 13.10 4.50
CA THR A 195 12.19 12.29 4.54
C THR A 195 12.39 10.94 3.83
N ALA A 196 13.07 10.92 2.68
CA ALA A 196 13.38 9.70 1.94
C ALA A 196 14.36 8.78 2.69
N ILE A 197 15.35 9.32 3.43
CA ILE A 197 16.22 8.55 4.34
C ILE A 197 15.39 7.89 5.44
N GLY A 198 14.40 8.59 6.00
CA GLY A 198 13.47 8.03 6.99
C GLY A 198 12.72 6.80 6.45
N ALA A 199 12.32 6.82 5.18
CA ALA A 199 11.72 5.66 4.53
C ALA A 199 12.74 4.55 4.23
N LEU A 200 13.94 4.89 3.73
CA LEU A 200 15.03 3.94 3.50
C LEU A 200 15.33 3.13 4.77
N ASN A 201 15.41 3.80 5.92
CA ASN A 201 15.70 3.16 7.21
C ASN A 201 14.64 2.12 7.64
N ARG A 202 13.45 2.17 7.04
CA ARG A 202 12.37 1.21 7.29
C ARG A 202 12.24 0.16 6.19
N SER A 203 13.00 0.25 5.11
CA SER A 203 12.88 -0.63 3.93
C SER A 203 13.28 -2.07 4.21
N HIS A 204 12.73 -2.98 3.42
CA HIS A 204 13.00 -4.42 3.45
C HIS A 204 13.63 -4.82 2.12
N ALA A 205 14.96 -5.03 2.12
CA ALA A 205 15.69 -5.46 0.92
C ALA A 205 16.77 -6.52 1.23
N PRO A 206 16.41 -7.69 1.78
CA PRO A 206 17.38 -8.70 2.21
C PRO A 206 18.05 -9.44 1.04
N TYR A 207 17.56 -9.28 -0.19
CA TYR A 207 18.03 -10.05 -1.35
C TYR A 207 19.09 -9.28 -2.14
N THR A 208 18.80 -8.01 -2.48
CA THR A 208 19.73 -7.16 -3.24
C THR A 208 20.56 -6.24 -2.37
N ASN A 209 20.20 -6.08 -1.09
CA ASN A 209 20.75 -5.09 -0.18
C ASN A 209 20.59 -3.63 -0.66
N ASN A 210 19.69 -3.37 -1.64
CA ASN A 210 19.35 -2.01 -2.04
C ASN A 210 18.29 -1.41 -1.12
N LEU A 211 18.67 -1.12 0.13
CA LEU A 211 17.82 -0.34 1.02
C LEU A 211 17.51 1.00 0.34
N SER A 212 16.24 1.33 0.24
CA SER A 212 15.83 2.52 -0.50
C SER A 212 14.50 3.08 -0.04
N GLY A 213 14.37 4.39 -0.21
CA GLY A 213 13.21 5.17 0.18
C GLY A 213 12.95 6.30 -0.80
N VAL A 214 11.68 6.62 -1.00
CA VAL A 214 11.23 7.77 -1.78
C VAL A 214 10.41 8.68 -0.88
N ALA A 215 10.52 9.98 -1.11
CA ALA A 215 9.61 10.99 -0.58
C ALA A 215 9.02 11.80 -1.73
N LEU A 216 7.74 12.11 -1.63
CA LEU A 216 6.97 12.91 -2.56
C LEU A 216 6.43 14.13 -1.81
N ARG A 217 6.48 15.30 -2.44
CA ARG A 217 5.86 16.51 -1.93
C ARG A 217 4.75 16.94 -2.87
N SER A 218 3.57 17.24 -2.32
CA SER A 218 2.47 17.80 -3.11
C SER A 218 2.49 19.32 -3.15
N ALA A 219 1.66 19.90 -4.01
CA ALA A 219 1.50 21.34 -4.16
C ALA A 219 1.00 22.03 -2.87
N SER A 220 0.35 21.30 -1.96
CA SER A 220 -0.04 21.79 -0.63
C SER A 220 1.13 21.85 0.35
N GLY A 221 2.26 21.20 0.01
CA GLY A 221 3.41 21.03 0.89
C GLY A 221 3.35 19.76 1.75
N ALA A 222 2.29 18.95 1.65
CA ALA A 222 2.24 17.65 2.31
C ALA A 222 3.30 16.70 1.75
N GLU A 223 3.89 15.88 2.63
CA GLU A 223 4.93 14.91 2.25
C GLU A 223 4.45 13.48 2.47
N TYR A 224 4.71 12.62 1.49
CA TYR A 224 4.36 11.21 1.48
C TYR A 224 5.60 10.40 1.20
N SER A 225 5.89 9.39 2.01
CA SER A 225 7.09 8.59 1.87
C SER A 225 6.79 7.11 1.65
N GLY A 226 7.71 6.42 0.99
CA GLY A 226 7.59 5.01 0.66
C GLY A 226 8.91 4.29 0.80
N ALA A 227 8.90 3.23 1.59
CA ALA A 227 10.05 2.35 1.79
C ALA A 227 9.99 1.19 0.79
N TYR A 228 11.14 0.72 0.31
CA TYR A 228 11.18 -0.43 -0.59
C TYR A 228 10.75 -1.72 0.13
N ALA A 229 9.84 -2.48 -0.49
CA ALA A 229 9.44 -3.80 -0.02
C ALA A 229 9.82 -4.87 -1.05
N GLU A 230 11.03 -5.41 -0.91
CA GLU A 230 11.55 -6.47 -1.76
C GLU A 230 10.85 -7.80 -1.48
N ASN A 231 10.85 -8.69 -2.47
CA ASN A 231 10.20 -10.00 -2.38
C ASN A 231 11.14 -11.12 -2.82
N ALA A 232 11.04 -12.29 -2.16
CA ALA A 232 11.83 -13.48 -2.50
C ALA A 232 11.74 -13.89 -3.97
N ALA A 233 10.58 -13.70 -4.61
CA ALA A 233 10.37 -14.02 -6.03
C ALA A 233 10.75 -12.88 -6.98
N PHE A 234 11.40 -11.83 -6.47
CA PHE A 234 11.95 -10.66 -7.15
C PHE A 234 10.89 -9.79 -7.85
N ASN A 235 10.18 -10.29 -8.85
CA ASN A 235 9.19 -9.55 -9.62
C ASN A 235 8.05 -8.96 -8.76
N PRO A 236 7.58 -9.61 -7.68
CA PRO A 236 6.56 -9.02 -6.81
C PRO A 236 7.05 -7.90 -5.89
N SER A 237 8.35 -7.59 -5.89
CA SER A 237 8.90 -6.48 -5.12
C SER A 237 8.17 -5.18 -5.45
N LEU A 238 7.86 -4.40 -4.42
CA LEU A 238 7.13 -3.15 -4.54
C LEU A 238 8.11 -1.97 -4.37
N PRO A 239 8.48 -1.24 -5.44
CA PRO A 239 9.49 -0.20 -5.36
C PRO A 239 9.08 0.97 -4.45
N PRO A 240 10.04 1.75 -3.93
CA PRO A 240 9.75 2.81 -2.96
C PRO A 240 8.87 3.93 -3.54
N LEU A 241 8.99 4.23 -4.85
CA LEU A 241 8.10 5.19 -5.53
C LEU A 241 6.64 4.75 -5.45
N GLN A 242 6.34 3.49 -5.78
CA GLN A 242 4.99 2.93 -5.69
C GLN A 242 4.44 3.03 -4.28
N VAL A 243 5.25 2.70 -3.26
CA VAL A 243 4.82 2.84 -1.85
C VAL A 243 4.46 4.28 -1.50
N ALA A 244 5.24 5.26 -1.96
CA ALA A 244 4.98 6.68 -1.71
C ALA A 244 3.71 7.15 -2.45
N LEU A 245 3.52 6.74 -3.71
CA LEU A 245 2.30 7.03 -4.49
C LEU A 245 1.05 6.43 -3.85
N ILE A 246 1.18 5.25 -3.23
CA ILE A 246 0.10 4.64 -2.46
C ILE A 246 -0.29 5.53 -1.28
N GLN A 247 0.69 6.03 -0.51
CA GLN A 247 0.39 6.88 0.65
C GLN A 247 -0.29 8.18 0.22
N LEU A 248 0.21 8.83 -0.84
CA LEU A 248 -0.38 10.04 -1.42
C LEU A 248 -1.83 9.77 -1.85
N ARG A 249 -2.05 8.68 -2.60
CA ARG A 249 -3.37 8.36 -3.10
C ARG A 249 -4.36 8.03 -1.98
N MET A 250 -3.93 7.26 -0.98
CA MET A 250 -4.76 6.92 0.20
C MET A 250 -5.06 8.13 1.08
N ALA A 251 -4.26 9.20 1.00
CA ALA A 251 -4.56 10.49 1.64
C ALA A 251 -5.54 11.36 0.86
N GLY A 252 -6.03 10.88 -0.30
CA GLY A 252 -7.03 11.59 -1.10
C GLY A 252 -6.45 12.49 -2.19
N GLU A 253 -5.12 12.56 -2.33
CA GLU A 253 -4.47 13.42 -3.31
C GLU A 253 -4.43 12.80 -4.72
N GLU A 254 -4.33 13.66 -5.72
CA GLU A 254 -4.19 13.27 -7.12
C GLU A 254 -2.72 13.36 -7.56
N PHE A 255 -2.27 12.47 -8.46
CA PHE A 255 -0.87 12.48 -8.90
C PHE A 255 -0.48 13.77 -9.63
N THR A 256 -1.45 14.50 -10.18
CA THR A 256 -1.26 15.82 -10.80
C THR A 256 -0.85 16.89 -9.79
N ASP A 257 -1.05 16.66 -8.49
CA ASP A 257 -0.70 17.60 -7.43
C ASP A 257 0.76 17.45 -6.96
N LEU A 258 1.53 16.53 -7.54
CA LEU A 258 2.95 16.36 -7.22
C LEU A 258 3.78 17.59 -7.62
N ALA A 259 4.60 18.06 -6.68
CA ALA A 259 5.47 19.23 -6.82
C ALA A 259 6.97 18.90 -6.68
N GLY A 260 7.33 17.75 -6.10
CA GLY A 260 8.70 17.25 -6.10
C GLY A 260 8.82 15.83 -5.59
N ALA A 261 9.93 15.18 -5.92
CA ALA A 261 10.28 13.84 -5.47
C ALA A 261 11.73 13.78 -5.01
N ALA A 262 12.04 12.87 -4.09
CA ALA A 262 13.39 12.51 -3.70
C ALA A 262 13.52 10.99 -3.63
N LEU A 263 14.59 10.44 -4.21
CA LEU A 263 14.98 9.04 -4.08
C LEU A 263 16.30 8.94 -3.32
N VAL A 264 16.34 8.06 -2.33
CA VAL A 264 17.56 7.69 -1.62
C VAL A 264 17.73 6.17 -1.68
N GLU A 265 18.92 5.69 -2.02
CA GLU A 265 19.22 4.27 -2.11
C GLU A 265 20.69 3.96 -1.77
N MET A 266 21.03 2.69 -1.53
CA MET A 266 22.38 2.28 -1.16
C MET A 266 23.31 2.23 -2.37
N ALA A 267 24.48 2.86 -2.29
CA ALA A 267 25.51 2.80 -3.34
C ALA A 267 26.04 1.37 -3.60
N GLN A 268 25.96 0.51 -2.58
CA GLN A 268 26.41 -0.89 -2.65
C GLN A 268 25.27 -1.88 -2.93
N GLY A 269 24.05 -1.39 -3.20
CA GLY A 269 22.93 -2.23 -3.61
C GLY A 269 23.18 -2.93 -4.95
N GLN A 270 22.64 -4.14 -5.13
CA GLN A 270 22.81 -4.91 -6.38
C GLN A 270 21.91 -4.42 -7.52
N ILE A 271 20.95 -3.54 -7.22
CA ILE A 271 20.01 -2.92 -8.17
C ILE A 271 19.94 -1.41 -7.89
N SER A 272 19.31 -0.65 -8.79
CA SER A 272 18.97 0.75 -8.59
C SER A 272 17.53 1.00 -9.02
N HIS A 273 16.81 1.84 -8.27
CA HIS A 273 15.47 2.29 -8.62
C HIS A 273 15.47 3.60 -9.41
N LEU A 274 16.63 4.23 -9.65
CA LEU A 274 16.72 5.56 -10.25
C LEU A 274 16.03 5.63 -11.62
N ALA A 275 16.34 4.70 -12.52
CA ALA A 275 15.83 4.71 -13.89
C ALA A 275 14.30 4.55 -13.93
N ASP A 276 13.75 3.57 -13.22
CA ASP A 276 12.30 3.33 -13.19
C ASP A 276 11.54 4.41 -12.42
N THR A 277 12.15 5.00 -11.38
CA THR A 277 11.58 6.14 -10.65
C THR A 277 11.47 7.34 -11.57
N GLN A 278 12.54 7.67 -12.31
CA GLN A 278 12.54 8.76 -13.29
C GLN A 278 11.50 8.52 -14.39
N ALA A 279 11.53 7.35 -15.03
CA ALA A 279 10.64 7.03 -16.13
C ALA A 279 9.15 7.06 -15.71
N THR A 280 8.82 6.52 -14.53
CA THR A 280 7.43 6.53 -14.03
C THR A 280 6.97 7.94 -13.69
N LEU A 281 7.81 8.74 -13.02
CA LEU A 281 7.48 10.13 -12.72
C LEU A 281 7.28 10.96 -13.99
N GLU A 282 8.08 10.73 -15.04
CA GLU A 282 7.91 11.40 -16.34
C GLU A 282 6.54 11.11 -16.97
N THR A 283 5.99 9.90 -16.80
CA THR A 283 4.63 9.58 -17.28
C THR A 283 3.52 10.31 -16.51
N ILE A 284 3.79 10.71 -15.27
CA ILE A 284 2.84 11.42 -14.41
C ILE A 284 2.94 12.93 -14.67
N ASN A 285 4.15 13.46 -14.59
CA ASN A 285 4.46 14.86 -14.83
C ASN A 285 5.94 15.00 -15.28
N PRO A 286 6.22 15.32 -16.55
CA PRO A 286 7.58 15.41 -17.08
C PRO A 286 8.41 16.54 -16.48
N ASP A 287 7.76 17.54 -15.87
CA ASP A 287 8.44 18.68 -15.25
C ASP A 287 8.74 18.45 -13.75
N LEU A 288 8.40 17.27 -13.21
CA LEU A 288 8.58 16.97 -11.80
C LEU A 288 10.06 16.78 -11.45
N PRO A 289 10.65 17.61 -10.57
CA PRO A 289 12.04 17.44 -10.17
C PRO A 289 12.20 16.20 -9.27
N LEU A 290 13.26 15.43 -9.53
CA LEU A 290 13.69 14.31 -8.70
C LEU A 290 15.07 14.61 -8.09
N SER A 291 15.12 14.86 -6.78
CA SER A 291 16.36 14.83 -6.01
C SER A 291 16.83 13.38 -5.86
N TYR A 292 18.14 13.15 -5.93
CA TYR A 292 18.72 11.80 -5.81
C TYR A 292 19.95 11.82 -4.91
N LEU A 293 20.01 10.87 -3.97
CA LEU A 293 21.18 10.61 -3.14
C LEU A 293 21.46 9.11 -3.09
N SER A 294 22.72 8.75 -3.30
CA SER A 294 23.22 7.40 -3.06
C SER A 294 24.11 7.40 -1.82
N LEU A 295 23.80 6.54 -0.85
CA LEU A 295 24.46 6.44 0.46
C LEU A 295 25.55 5.35 0.52
#